data_AF-A0A3S9WCU6-F1
#
_entry.id   AF-A0A3S9WCU6-F1
#
_cell.length_a   1.000
_cell.length_b   1.000
_cell.length_c   1.000
_cell.angle_alpha   90.00
_cell.angle_beta   90.00
_cell.angle_gamma   90.00
#
_symmetry.space_group_name_H-M   'P 1'
#
loop_
_entity.id
_entity.type
_entity.pdbx_description
1 polymer ?
#
loop_
_entity_poly.entity_id
_entity_poly.type
_entity_poly.pdbx_seq_one_letter_code
_entity_poly.pdbx_strand_id
1 'polypeptide(L)'
;MSFPPLVEPVDALTSAERARTARHASLAELGDIGQRRLAAAHVAVIGAGGLGSPIILALAAAGVGTLTVIDDDVVELSNLQRQVIHRLDDVGAAKTDSAARATAQLSPETRVLTVRDRLTAANAVDLLREAHLVIDGSDVFSTREAVAAAVEHLGIPLVWGAIQSFDAQVTVFWTDPPAGHAPVRLSDLYPVGSADDAPTCAAVGVLGALCIQVGGLMAIEAIKLIAGIGRPLLGRVLVIDSLGGRQSEVALRGAAAAARPAPVETDAARRPRWMPLDEADAALAAGIRVLDVREPHETAAGMIPGSVALPLADVLVDPTAAGPGPVLVVCAVGARADRAAAAMLAHGIEAVVLAGGIRAWDARASADGASVPA
;
A
#
# COMPACT_ATOMS: atom_id res chain seq x y z
N MET A 1 8.25 -0.40 29.73
CA MET A 1 9.33 -1.36 29.47
C MET A 1 9.82 -1.10 28.07
N SER A 2 11.13 -0.93 27.87
CA SER A 2 11.72 -0.78 26.53
C SER A 2 11.57 -2.11 25.77
N PHE A 3 11.19 -2.03 24.51
CA PHE A 3 11.18 -3.18 23.61
C PHE A 3 12.64 -3.65 23.40
N PRO A 4 12.98 -4.95 23.47
CA PRO A 4 14.37 -5.37 23.30
C PRO A 4 14.85 -5.15 21.85
N PRO A 5 16.15 -4.88 21.64
CA PRO A 5 16.71 -4.69 20.31
C PRO A 5 16.72 -6.00 19.50
N LEU A 6 16.63 -5.90 18.18
CA LEU A 6 16.76 -7.06 17.29
C LEU A 6 18.20 -7.54 17.13
N VAL A 7 19.17 -6.65 17.29
CA VAL A 7 20.58 -6.94 17.00
C VAL A 7 21.48 -6.35 18.08
N GLU A 8 22.62 -7.01 18.29
CA GLU A 8 23.72 -6.45 19.07
C GLU A 8 24.48 -5.39 18.25
N PRO A 9 25.06 -4.37 18.90
CA PRO A 9 25.77 -3.31 18.20
C PRO A 9 27.09 -3.82 17.62
N VAL A 10 27.53 -3.26 16.49
CA VAL A 10 28.94 -3.38 16.06
C VAL A 10 29.88 -2.75 17.10
N ASP A 11 31.15 -3.14 17.12
CA ASP A 11 32.13 -2.59 18.08
C ASP A 11 32.29 -1.08 17.95
N ALA A 12 32.43 -0.59 16.71
CA ALA A 12 32.58 0.83 16.42
C ALA A 12 32.09 1.16 15.01
N LEU A 13 31.56 2.37 14.84
CA LEU A 13 31.33 2.98 13.52
C LEU A 13 32.64 3.48 12.92
N THR A 14 32.67 3.81 11.63
CA THR A 14 33.79 4.59 11.08
C THR A 14 33.71 6.05 11.58
N SER A 15 34.76 6.85 11.33
CA SER A 15 34.71 8.29 11.60
C SER A 15 33.72 9.03 10.71
N ALA A 16 33.58 8.61 9.44
CA ALA A 16 32.68 9.25 8.49
C ALA A 16 31.22 9.03 8.90
N GLU A 17 30.87 7.78 9.26
CA GLU A 17 29.53 7.44 9.68
C GLU A 17 29.14 8.11 11.00
N ARG A 18 30.04 8.11 12.00
CA ARG A 18 29.83 8.88 13.24
C ARG A 18 29.50 10.34 12.97
N ALA A 19 30.19 10.98 12.02
CA ALA A 19 29.94 12.37 11.68
C ALA A 19 28.58 12.55 11.00
N ARG A 20 28.24 11.67 10.05
CA ARG A 20 26.98 11.70 9.30
C ARG A 20 25.76 11.50 10.19
N THR A 21 25.86 10.60 11.17
CA THR A 21 24.75 10.23 12.08
C THR A 21 24.85 10.89 13.46
N ALA A 22 25.71 11.92 13.63
CA ALA A 22 25.94 12.57 14.93
C ALA A 22 24.66 13.10 15.60
N ARG A 23 23.68 13.54 14.79
CA ARG A 23 22.38 14.02 15.29
C ARG A 23 21.51 12.91 15.86
N HIS A 24 21.62 11.68 15.35
CA HIS A 24 20.96 10.50 15.90
C HIS A 24 21.60 10.08 17.22
N ALA A 25 22.93 10.06 17.30
CA ALA A 25 23.66 9.72 18.53
C ALA A 25 23.38 10.71 19.69
N SER A 26 22.88 11.91 19.39
CA SER A 26 22.49 12.91 20.38
C SER A 26 21.07 12.68 20.95
N LEU A 27 20.26 11.83 20.33
CA LEU A 27 18.92 11.48 20.84
C LEU A 27 19.08 10.53 22.02
N ALA A 28 18.49 10.88 23.17
CA ALA A 28 18.70 10.16 24.42
C ALA A 28 18.28 8.68 24.35
N GLU A 29 17.18 8.39 23.66
CA GLU A 29 16.65 7.04 23.51
C GLU A 29 17.49 6.17 22.55
N LEU A 30 18.08 6.77 21.51
CA LEU A 30 18.84 6.05 20.49
C LEU A 30 20.32 5.94 20.88
N GLY A 31 20.98 7.08 21.09
CA GLY A 31 22.37 7.16 21.49
C GLY A 31 23.37 6.48 20.54
N ASP A 32 24.62 6.37 20.97
CA ASP A 32 25.67 5.66 20.25
C ASP A 32 25.36 4.16 20.06
N ILE A 33 24.82 3.51 21.10
CA ILE A 33 24.50 2.08 21.07
C ILE A 33 23.44 1.79 20.01
N GLY A 34 22.35 2.56 19.98
CA GLY A 34 21.30 2.40 18.98
C GLY A 34 21.81 2.65 17.57
N GLN A 35 22.69 3.63 17.39
CA GLN A 35 23.32 3.88 16.09
C GLN A 35 24.21 2.71 15.63
N ARG A 36 24.97 2.09 16.55
CA ARG A 36 25.77 0.89 16.23
C ARG A 36 24.91 -0.35 15.97
N ARG A 37 23.72 -0.44 16.55
CA ARG A 37 22.73 -1.47 16.21
C ARG A 37 22.15 -1.26 14.80
N LEU A 38 21.85 -0.02 14.42
CA LEU A 38 21.45 0.29 13.04
C LEU A 38 22.54 -0.18 12.05
N ALA A 39 23.80 0.15 12.31
CA ALA A 39 24.92 -0.29 11.48
C ALA A 39 25.14 -1.81 11.46
N ALA A 40 24.71 -2.55 12.49
CA ALA A 40 24.76 -4.01 12.52
C ALA A 40 23.58 -4.66 11.77
N ALA A 41 22.49 -3.93 11.55
CA ALA A 41 21.25 -4.51 11.06
C ALA A 41 21.27 -4.82 9.57
N HIS A 42 20.53 -5.88 9.22
CA HIS A 42 20.20 -6.27 7.85
C HIS A 42 18.68 -6.26 7.71
N VAL A 43 18.17 -5.37 6.86
CA VAL A 43 16.75 -5.22 6.56
C VAL A 43 16.47 -5.64 5.12
N ALA A 44 15.47 -6.49 4.91
CA ALA A 44 14.94 -6.76 3.58
C ALA A 44 13.75 -5.84 3.29
N VAL A 45 13.77 -5.13 2.18
CA VAL A 45 12.71 -4.24 1.72
C VAL A 45 12.09 -4.81 0.45
N ILE A 46 10.80 -5.11 0.51
CA ILE A 46 10.05 -5.69 -0.60
C ILE A 46 9.38 -4.56 -1.38
N GLY A 47 9.78 -4.41 -2.63
CA GLY A 47 9.42 -3.31 -3.50
C GLY A 47 10.30 -2.07 -3.28
N ALA A 48 10.75 -1.47 -4.38
CA ALA A 48 11.39 -0.16 -4.46
C ALA A 48 10.41 0.92 -4.97
N GLY A 49 9.10 0.61 -4.99
CA GLY A 49 8.03 1.47 -5.45
C GLY A 49 7.67 2.63 -4.51
N GLY A 50 6.38 2.99 -4.45
CA GLY A 50 5.93 4.19 -3.73
C GLY A 50 6.26 4.18 -2.24
N LEU A 51 6.01 3.06 -1.55
CA LEU A 51 6.38 2.87 -0.15
C LEU A 51 7.87 2.57 0.01
N GLY A 52 8.41 1.67 -0.82
CA GLY A 52 9.82 1.25 -0.76
C GLY A 52 10.82 2.40 -0.93
N SER A 53 10.56 3.33 -1.86
CA SER A 53 11.41 4.48 -2.13
C SER A 53 11.79 5.29 -0.88
N PRO A 54 10.83 5.88 -0.12
CA PRO A 54 11.14 6.60 1.11
C PRO A 54 11.69 5.70 2.23
N ILE A 55 11.30 4.41 2.30
CA ILE A 55 11.83 3.47 3.29
C ILE A 55 13.33 3.26 3.09
N ILE A 56 13.75 2.93 1.86
CA ILE A 56 15.16 2.68 1.52
C ILE A 56 15.99 3.93 1.81
N LEU A 57 15.54 5.11 1.37
CA LEU A 57 16.22 6.38 1.63
C LEU A 57 16.34 6.66 3.14
N ALA A 58 15.26 6.48 3.90
CA ALA A 58 15.24 6.76 5.33
C ALA A 58 16.15 5.81 6.12
N LEU A 59 16.14 4.52 5.80
CA LEU A 59 16.99 3.53 6.48
C LEU A 59 18.47 3.69 6.12
N ALA A 60 18.79 3.95 4.85
CA ALA A 60 20.14 4.30 4.44
C ALA A 60 20.62 5.57 5.15
N ALA A 61 19.82 6.64 5.14
CA ALA A 61 20.12 7.87 5.86
C ALA A 61 20.29 7.64 7.37
N ALA A 62 19.54 6.70 7.95
CA ALA A 62 19.68 6.33 9.35
C ALA A 62 20.94 5.51 9.67
N GLY A 63 21.65 5.01 8.66
CA GLY A 63 22.87 4.22 8.84
C GLY A 63 22.59 2.75 9.10
N VAL A 64 21.51 2.21 8.51
CA VAL A 64 21.32 0.75 8.48
C VAL A 64 22.48 0.11 7.70
N GLY A 65 23.06 -0.96 8.26
CA GLY A 65 24.25 -1.61 7.72
C GLY A 65 24.04 -2.25 6.36
N THR A 66 23.03 -3.12 6.25
CA THR A 66 22.69 -3.81 5.00
C THR A 66 21.21 -3.67 4.66
N LEU A 67 20.92 -3.35 3.40
CA LEU A 67 19.58 -3.36 2.82
C LEU A 67 19.54 -4.39 1.68
N THR A 68 18.70 -5.41 1.78
CA THR A 68 18.31 -6.20 0.60
C THR A 68 17.10 -5.55 -0.03
N VAL A 69 17.19 -5.14 -1.30
CA VAL A 69 16.08 -4.52 -2.03
C VAL A 69 15.60 -5.50 -3.10
N ILE A 70 14.35 -5.95 -2.97
CA ILE A 70 13.75 -6.96 -3.84
C ILE A 70 12.65 -6.31 -4.69
N ASP A 71 12.86 -6.24 -5.99
CA ASP A 71 11.89 -5.67 -6.94
C ASP A 71 12.21 -6.19 -8.36
N ASP A 72 11.20 -6.66 -9.11
CA ASP A 72 11.35 -7.18 -10.47
C ASP A 72 11.08 -6.14 -11.58
N ASP A 73 10.59 -4.95 -11.22
CA ASP A 73 10.19 -3.93 -12.17
C ASP A 73 11.35 -3.03 -12.62
N VAL A 74 11.05 -2.22 -13.63
CA VAL A 74 11.86 -1.10 -14.11
C VAL A 74 11.26 0.24 -13.70
N VAL A 75 12.07 1.29 -13.70
CA VAL A 75 11.62 2.66 -13.43
C VAL A 75 10.78 3.17 -14.61
N GLU A 76 9.60 3.69 -14.33
CA GLU A 76 8.70 4.28 -15.32
C GLU A 76 8.41 5.75 -15.02
N LEU A 77 8.27 6.57 -16.07
CA LEU A 77 7.95 8.00 -15.95
C LEU A 77 6.67 8.25 -15.13
N SER A 78 5.62 7.45 -15.38
CA SER A 78 4.32 7.53 -14.70
C SER A 78 4.41 7.30 -13.18
N ASN A 79 5.50 6.70 -12.72
CA ASN A 79 5.71 6.29 -11.35
C ASN A 79 6.53 7.31 -10.53
N LEU A 80 7.24 8.24 -11.19
CA LEU A 80 8.12 9.21 -10.54
C LEU A 80 7.39 10.17 -9.58
N GLN A 81 6.09 10.38 -9.76
CA GLN A 81 5.28 11.23 -8.86
C GLN A 81 5.23 10.71 -7.41
N ARG A 82 5.50 9.41 -7.19
CA ARG A 82 5.48 8.76 -5.86
C ARG A 82 6.75 7.98 -5.51
N GLN A 83 7.57 7.59 -6.50
CA GLN A 83 8.78 6.79 -6.29
C GLN A 83 10.02 7.68 -6.18
N VAL A 84 10.10 8.41 -5.06
CA VAL A 84 11.06 9.51 -4.84
C VAL A 84 12.53 9.10 -4.78
N ILE A 85 12.87 7.81 -4.76
CA ILE A 85 14.26 7.35 -4.85
C ILE A 85 14.80 7.40 -6.28
N HIS A 86 13.93 7.26 -7.28
CA HIS A 86 14.30 7.20 -8.69
C HIS A 86 14.41 8.60 -9.30
N ARG A 87 15.18 8.72 -10.39
CA ARG A 87 15.33 9.96 -11.17
C ARG A 87 14.83 9.78 -12.59
N LEU A 88 14.63 10.91 -13.28
CA LEU A 88 14.22 10.91 -14.68
C LEU A 88 15.22 10.14 -15.56
N ASP A 89 16.51 10.26 -15.27
CA ASP A 89 17.58 9.56 -15.99
C ASP A 89 17.60 8.04 -15.72
N ASP A 90 16.87 7.56 -14.72
CA ASP A 90 16.78 6.14 -14.42
C ASP A 90 15.66 5.42 -15.18
N VAL A 91 14.81 6.13 -15.94
CA VAL A 91 13.68 5.52 -16.66
C VAL A 91 14.16 4.40 -17.57
N GLY A 92 13.57 3.20 -17.41
CA GLY A 92 13.95 1.97 -18.11
C GLY A 92 15.02 1.13 -17.39
N ALA A 93 15.71 1.66 -16.38
CA ALA A 93 16.61 0.87 -15.54
C ALA A 93 15.82 0.03 -14.52
N ALA A 94 16.41 -1.07 -14.04
CA ALA A 94 15.82 -1.82 -12.93
C ALA A 94 15.66 -0.93 -11.69
N LYS A 95 14.52 -1.02 -11.00
CA LYS A 95 14.28 -0.21 -9.80
C LYS A 95 15.31 -0.51 -8.72
N THR A 96 15.70 -1.77 -8.55
CA THR A 96 16.74 -2.19 -7.61
C THR A 96 18.08 -1.52 -7.88
N ASP A 97 18.52 -1.43 -9.14
CA ASP A 97 19.77 -0.78 -9.51
C ASP A 97 19.72 0.75 -9.29
N SER A 98 18.60 1.39 -9.62
CA SER A 98 18.40 2.83 -9.35
C SER A 98 18.41 3.10 -7.84
N ALA A 99 17.73 2.26 -7.04
CA ALA A 99 17.73 2.36 -5.59
C ALA A 99 19.13 2.17 -5.00
N ALA A 100 19.91 1.20 -5.50
CA ALA A 100 21.29 0.99 -5.06
C ALA A 100 22.19 2.20 -5.35
N ARG A 101 22.08 2.80 -6.55
CA ARG A 101 22.82 4.03 -6.90
C ARG A 101 22.45 5.19 -5.99
N ALA A 102 21.16 5.45 -5.80
CA ALA A 102 20.68 6.54 -4.96
C ALA A 102 21.14 6.38 -3.50
N THR A 103 21.07 5.15 -2.96
CA THR A 103 21.55 4.84 -1.61
C THR A 103 23.06 5.04 -1.48
N ALA A 104 23.85 4.56 -2.44
CA ALA A 104 25.31 4.72 -2.40
C ALA A 104 25.75 6.20 -2.41
N GLN A 105 24.99 7.06 -3.09
CA GLN A 105 25.23 8.52 -3.08
C GLN A 105 24.85 9.18 -1.74
N LEU A 106 23.87 8.62 -1.02
CA LEU A 106 23.36 9.15 0.23
C LEU A 106 24.13 8.64 1.47
N SER A 107 24.42 7.35 1.51
CA SER A 107 25.05 6.63 2.62
C SER A 107 26.01 5.57 2.09
N PRO A 108 27.28 5.93 1.82
CA PRO A 108 28.25 5.01 1.21
C PRO A 108 28.57 3.77 2.04
N GLU A 109 28.31 3.78 3.34
CA GLU A 109 28.55 2.64 4.24
C GLU A 109 27.38 1.65 4.31
N THR A 110 26.19 2.07 3.89
CA THR A 110 25.04 1.18 3.76
C THR A 110 25.23 0.27 2.56
N ARG A 111 25.39 -1.03 2.79
CA ARG A 111 25.49 -2.03 1.72
C ARG A 111 24.11 -2.35 1.16
N VAL A 112 23.90 -2.11 -0.13
CA VAL A 112 22.67 -2.51 -0.82
C VAL A 112 22.91 -3.79 -1.61
N LEU A 113 22.14 -4.83 -1.29
CA LEU A 113 22.06 -6.08 -2.05
C LEU A 113 20.82 -6.01 -2.94
N THR A 114 21.01 -6.06 -4.26
CA THR A 114 19.90 -6.00 -5.21
C THR A 114 19.42 -7.41 -5.55
N VAL A 115 18.11 -7.63 -5.50
CA VAL A 115 17.46 -8.86 -5.97
C VAL A 115 16.43 -8.47 -7.02
N ARG A 116 16.77 -8.70 -8.28
CA ARG A 116 15.89 -8.43 -9.42
C ARG A 116 15.05 -9.67 -9.74
N ASP A 117 14.19 -10.04 -8.81
CA ASP A 117 13.29 -11.18 -8.95
C ASP A 117 11.96 -10.90 -8.24
N ARG A 118 10.90 -11.54 -8.70
CA ARG A 118 9.60 -11.46 -8.07
C ARG A 118 9.59 -12.34 -6.84
N LEU A 119 9.27 -11.75 -5.69
CA LEU A 119 9.09 -12.53 -4.48
C LEU A 119 7.77 -13.31 -4.55
N THR A 120 7.87 -14.62 -4.36
CA THR A 120 6.77 -15.58 -4.39
C THR A 120 6.90 -16.54 -3.22
N ALA A 121 5.85 -17.33 -2.94
CA ALA A 121 5.91 -18.36 -1.91
C ALA A 121 7.05 -19.37 -2.11
N ALA A 122 7.51 -19.58 -3.35
CA ALA A 122 8.56 -20.54 -3.68
C ALA A 122 9.98 -20.07 -3.34
N ASN A 123 10.24 -18.75 -3.31
CA ASN A 123 11.58 -18.19 -3.07
C ASN A 123 11.67 -17.31 -1.82
N ALA A 124 10.54 -16.93 -1.21
CA ALA A 124 10.50 -15.95 -0.12
C ALA A 124 11.35 -16.35 1.10
N VAL A 125 11.29 -17.60 1.55
CA VAL A 125 12.06 -18.05 2.73
C VAL A 125 13.56 -17.90 2.50
N ASP A 126 14.05 -18.30 1.32
CA ASP A 126 15.48 -18.25 1.01
C ASP A 126 15.97 -16.81 0.79
N LEU A 127 15.16 -15.97 0.15
CA LEU A 127 15.48 -14.55 -0.06
C LEU A 127 15.52 -13.74 1.26
N LEU A 128 14.76 -14.15 2.27
CA LEU A 128 14.58 -13.40 3.52
C LEU A 128 15.36 -13.98 4.70
N ARG A 129 15.99 -15.16 4.56
CA ARG A 129 16.65 -15.91 5.65
C ARG A 129 17.68 -15.11 6.45
N GLU A 130 18.45 -14.25 5.80
CA GLU A 130 19.54 -13.49 6.43
C GLU A 130 19.07 -12.15 7.03
N ALA A 131 17.82 -11.76 6.80
CA ALA A 131 17.30 -10.49 7.31
C ALA A 131 16.93 -10.59 8.79
N HIS A 132 17.27 -9.56 9.55
CA HIS A 132 16.81 -9.41 10.94
C HIS A 132 15.38 -8.85 11.02
N LEU A 133 14.97 -8.15 9.96
CA LEU A 133 13.68 -7.48 9.83
C LEU A 133 13.28 -7.43 8.35
N VAL A 134 12.01 -7.65 8.07
CA VAL A 134 11.43 -7.45 6.74
C VAL A 134 10.49 -6.25 6.75
N ILE A 135 10.50 -5.48 5.66
CA ILE A 135 9.57 -4.39 5.43
C ILE A 135 8.86 -4.62 4.09
N ASP A 136 7.54 -4.76 4.13
CA ASP A 136 6.73 -5.01 2.94
C ASP A 136 6.11 -3.71 2.41
N GLY A 137 6.67 -3.20 1.33
CA GLY A 137 6.15 -2.06 0.56
C GLY A 137 5.48 -2.47 -0.75
N SER A 138 5.14 -3.76 -0.92
CA SER A 138 4.48 -4.28 -2.12
C SER A 138 3.01 -3.86 -2.19
N ASP A 139 2.48 -3.77 -3.42
CA ASP A 139 1.11 -3.33 -3.70
C ASP A 139 0.21 -4.46 -4.24
N VAL A 140 0.71 -5.70 -4.24
CA VAL A 140 -0.03 -6.89 -4.65
C VAL A 140 -0.21 -7.84 -3.47
N PHE A 141 -1.45 -8.26 -3.21
CA PHE A 141 -1.77 -9.04 -2.01
C PHE A 141 -1.10 -10.42 -1.97
N SER A 142 -0.96 -11.10 -3.11
CA SER A 142 -0.26 -12.40 -3.18
C SER A 142 1.21 -12.32 -2.75
N THR A 143 1.90 -11.21 -3.07
CA THR A 143 3.25 -10.95 -2.55
C THR A 143 3.22 -10.75 -1.04
N ARG A 144 2.24 -9.99 -0.52
CA ARG A 144 2.08 -9.77 0.93
C ARG A 144 1.86 -11.06 1.70
N GLU A 145 1.04 -11.97 1.18
CA GLU A 145 0.82 -13.29 1.77
C GLU A 145 2.10 -14.14 1.74
N ALA A 146 2.84 -14.13 0.63
CA ALA A 146 4.11 -14.85 0.52
C ALA A 146 5.17 -14.33 1.50
N VAL A 147 5.29 -13.00 1.64
CA VAL A 147 6.18 -12.36 2.61
C VAL A 147 5.76 -12.71 4.03
N ALA A 148 4.48 -12.56 4.36
CA ALA A 148 3.94 -12.87 5.68
C ALA A 148 4.22 -14.33 6.07
N ALA A 149 3.90 -15.29 5.19
CA ALA A 149 4.17 -16.70 5.45
C ALA A 149 5.66 -16.99 5.67
N ALA A 150 6.55 -16.34 4.91
CA ALA A 150 7.99 -16.53 5.05
C ALA A 150 8.54 -15.97 6.36
N VAL A 151 8.13 -14.75 6.78
CA VAL A 151 8.57 -14.19 8.07
C VAL A 151 8.00 -14.97 9.25
N GLU A 152 6.78 -15.51 9.13
CA GLU A 152 6.17 -16.38 10.14
C GLU A 152 6.99 -17.66 10.31
N HIS A 153 7.44 -18.24 9.19
CA HIS A 153 8.32 -19.42 9.19
C HIS A 153 9.70 -19.12 9.79
N LEU A 154 10.26 -17.95 9.51
CA LEU A 154 11.58 -17.52 9.98
C LEU A 154 11.58 -16.99 11.43
N GLY A 155 10.41 -16.64 11.97
CA GLY A 155 10.27 -16.07 13.32
C GLY A 155 10.76 -14.62 13.44
N ILE A 156 10.90 -13.90 12.32
CA ILE A 156 11.40 -12.51 12.29
C ILE A 156 10.23 -11.51 12.15
N PRO A 157 10.39 -10.27 12.63
CA PRO A 157 9.36 -9.25 12.49
C PRO A 157 9.16 -8.79 11.05
N LEU A 158 7.92 -8.38 10.76
CA LEU A 158 7.51 -7.73 9.52
C LEU A 158 6.87 -6.37 9.83
N VAL A 159 7.50 -5.30 9.36
CA VAL A 159 6.86 -3.99 9.26
C VAL A 159 6.04 -3.97 7.98
N TRP A 160 4.74 -3.78 8.12
CA TRP A 160 3.82 -3.83 7.01
C TRP A 160 3.11 -2.49 6.85
N GLY A 161 2.91 -2.08 5.60
CA GLY A 161 2.10 -0.92 5.28
C GLY A 161 1.34 -1.08 3.98
N ALA A 162 0.17 -0.44 3.92
CA ALA A 162 -0.64 -0.39 2.72
C ALA A 162 -1.19 1.02 2.52
N ILE A 163 -1.32 1.41 1.26
CA ILE A 163 -1.96 2.66 0.85
C ILE A 163 -3.03 2.33 -0.19
N GLN A 164 -4.17 2.99 -0.07
CA GLN A 164 -5.21 2.98 -1.09
C GLN A 164 -5.79 4.39 -1.20
N SER A 165 -5.65 5.01 -2.36
CA SER A 165 -6.07 6.41 -2.60
C SER A 165 -5.46 7.40 -1.60
N PHE A 166 -6.22 7.72 -0.54
CA PHE A 166 -5.89 8.70 0.50
C PHE A 166 -5.80 8.08 1.90
N ASP A 167 -6.02 6.78 2.01
CA ASP A 167 -6.02 6.05 3.26
C ASP A 167 -4.78 5.16 3.34
N ALA A 168 -4.27 4.99 4.55
CA ALA A 168 -3.15 4.09 4.79
C ALA A 168 -3.29 3.32 6.10
N GLN A 169 -2.62 2.17 6.14
CA GLN A 169 -2.50 1.34 7.33
C GLN A 169 -1.02 0.99 7.54
N VAL A 170 -0.57 0.99 8.80
CA VAL A 170 0.78 0.55 9.19
C VAL A 170 0.68 -0.30 10.45
N THR A 171 1.39 -1.42 10.48
CA THR A 171 1.51 -2.27 11.66
C THR A 171 2.81 -3.07 11.67
N VAL A 172 3.06 -3.79 12.76
CA VAL A 172 4.14 -4.78 12.87
C VAL A 172 3.52 -6.13 13.15
N PHE A 173 3.83 -7.11 12.31
CA PHE A 173 3.51 -8.52 12.53
C PHE A 173 4.73 -9.25 13.06
N TRP A 174 4.52 -10.12 14.05
CA TRP A 174 5.58 -10.96 14.61
C TRP A 174 4.95 -12.14 15.36
N THR A 175 5.25 -13.36 14.93
CA THR A 175 4.73 -14.61 15.51
C THR A 175 5.54 -15.15 16.67
N ASP A 176 6.81 -14.77 16.78
CA ASP A 176 7.69 -15.08 17.91
C ASP A 176 8.20 -13.80 18.59
N PRO A 177 7.28 -12.95 19.13
CA PRO A 177 7.69 -11.69 19.70
C PRO A 177 8.36 -11.88 21.07
N PRO A 178 9.09 -10.87 21.56
CA PRO A 178 9.67 -10.91 22.90
C PRO A 178 8.65 -11.17 24.01
N ALA A 179 9.11 -11.76 25.11
CA ALA A 179 8.28 -12.08 26.26
C ALA A 179 7.45 -10.87 26.73
N GLY A 180 6.16 -11.11 26.97
CA GLY A 180 5.20 -10.07 27.37
C GLY A 180 4.44 -9.41 26.21
N HIS A 181 4.73 -9.78 24.96
CA HIS A 181 3.98 -9.35 23.79
C HIS A 181 3.18 -10.51 23.18
N ALA A 182 1.96 -10.22 22.73
CA ALA A 182 1.13 -11.22 22.06
C ALA A 182 1.53 -11.35 20.58
N PRO A 183 1.62 -12.58 20.03
CA PRO A 183 1.89 -12.78 18.62
C PRO A 183 0.70 -12.26 17.79
N VAL A 184 1.03 -11.61 16.67
CA VAL A 184 0.07 -11.18 15.66
C VAL A 184 0.63 -11.41 14.27
N ARG A 185 -0.22 -11.79 13.32
CA ARG A 185 0.12 -12.10 11.94
C ARG A 185 -0.83 -11.43 10.96
N LEU A 186 -0.47 -11.44 9.67
CA LEU A 186 -1.27 -10.82 8.61
C LEU A 186 -2.72 -11.32 8.62
N SER A 187 -2.92 -12.63 8.84
CA SER A 187 -4.24 -13.25 8.85
C SER A 187 -5.15 -12.78 10.00
N ASP A 188 -4.59 -12.14 11.04
CA ASP A 188 -5.39 -11.57 12.13
C ASP A 188 -6.02 -10.23 11.73
N LEU A 189 -5.41 -9.54 10.75
CA LEU A 189 -5.93 -8.30 10.18
C LEU A 189 -6.78 -8.58 8.92
N TYR A 190 -6.30 -9.48 8.07
CA TYR A 190 -6.96 -9.93 6.84
C TYR A 190 -7.16 -11.45 6.88
N PRO A 191 -8.28 -11.95 7.45
CA PRO A 191 -8.58 -13.37 7.46
C PRO A 191 -8.44 -14.03 6.08
N VAL A 192 -7.99 -15.29 6.06
CA VAL A 192 -7.78 -16.03 4.81
C VAL A 192 -9.07 -16.04 3.98
N GLY A 193 -8.98 -15.60 2.72
CA GLY A 193 -10.11 -15.49 1.81
C GLY A 193 -11.00 -14.25 2.01
N SER A 194 -10.66 -13.32 2.91
CA SER A 194 -11.38 -12.05 3.06
C SER A 194 -10.75 -10.88 2.29
N ALA A 195 -9.56 -11.08 1.72
CA ALA A 195 -8.93 -10.09 0.87
C ALA A 195 -9.47 -10.29 -0.56
N ASP A 196 -10.38 -9.41 -0.98
CA ASP A 196 -10.65 -9.23 -2.39
C ASP A 196 -9.40 -8.66 -3.08
N ASP A 197 -9.26 -8.88 -4.39
CA ASP A 197 -8.28 -8.18 -5.22
C ASP A 197 -8.64 -6.68 -5.28
N ALA A 198 -8.32 -5.97 -4.20
CA ALA A 198 -8.49 -4.53 -4.12
C ALA A 198 -7.69 -3.90 -5.28
N PRO A 199 -8.31 -2.99 -6.05
CA PRO A 199 -7.66 -2.45 -7.24
C PRO A 199 -6.35 -1.72 -6.87
N THR A 200 -5.31 -1.95 -7.66
CA THR A 200 -3.95 -1.46 -7.38
C THR A 200 -3.87 0.06 -7.36
N CYS A 201 -2.78 0.61 -6.79
CA CYS A 201 -2.50 2.04 -6.85
C CYS A 201 -2.48 2.59 -8.28
N ALA A 202 -2.03 1.79 -9.26
CA ALA A 202 -2.07 2.14 -10.67
C ALA A 202 -3.51 2.24 -11.21
N ALA A 203 -4.43 1.43 -10.68
CA ALA A 203 -5.83 1.40 -11.10
C ALA A 203 -6.71 2.49 -10.44
N VAL A 204 -6.43 2.85 -9.18
CA VAL A 204 -7.27 3.79 -8.39
C VAL A 204 -6.64 5.18 -8.27
N GLY A 205 -5.32 5.30 -8.48
CA GLY A 205 -4.53 6.48 -8.15
C GLY A 205 -4.06 6.46 -6.69
N VAL A 206 -2.96 7.16 -6.44
CA VAL A 206 -2.36 7.27 -5.10
C VAL A 206 -1.65 8.61 -4.94
N LEU A 207 -1.81 9.23 -3.78
CA LEU A 207 -1.15 10.47 -3.42
C LEU A 207 0.32 10.22 -3.06
N GLY A 208 1.27 10.68 -3.89
CA GLY A 208 2.71 10.47 -3.66
C GLY A 208 3.21 10.98 -2.30
N ALA A 209 2.67 12.09 -1.79
CA ALA A 209 3.00 12.59 -0.45
C ALA A 209 2.62 11.61 0.68
N LEU A 210 1.51 10.88 0.51
CA LEU A 210 1.10 9.83 1.46
C LEU A 210 2.08 8.65 1.43
N CYS A 211 2.61 8.29 0.26
CA CYS A 211 3.67 7.28 0.14
C CYS A 211 4.91 7.67 0.98
N ILE A 212 5.33 8.94 0.93
CA ILE A 212 6.45 9.46 1.72
C ILE A 212 6.14 9.38 3.23
N GLN A 213 4.96 9.84 3.64
CA GLN A 213 4.56 9.82 5.05
C GLN A 213 4.54 8.39 5.60
N VAL A 214 3.91 7.46 4.90
CA VAL A 214 3.75 6.07 5.34
C VAL A 214 5.08 5.34 5.31
N GLY A 215 5.89 5.52 4.26
CA GLY A 215 7.22 4.93 4.22
C GLY A 215 8.15 5.45 5.33
N GLY A 216 8.05 6.73 5.68
CA GLY A 216 8.73 7.29 6.85
C GLY A 216 8.27 6.66 8.16
N LEU A 217 6.97 6.44 8.35
CA LEU A 217 6.43 5.74 9.52
C LEU A 217 6.92 4.29 9.60
N MET A 218 6.94 3.56 8.48
CA MET A 218 7.46 2.21 8.41
C MET A 218 8.96 2.15 8.74
N ALA A 219 9.75 3.10 8.25
CA ALA A 219 11.16 3.22 8.60
C ALA A 219 11.36 3.53 10.11
N ILE A 220 10.48 4.34 10.71
CA ILE A 220 10.49 4.59 12.17
C ILE A 220 10.20 3.31 12.95
N GLU A 221 9.24 2.48 12.53
CA GLU A 221 8.99 1.17 13.16
C GLU A 221 10.22 0.26 13.09
N ALA A 222 10.89 0.22 11.93
CA ALA A 222 12.11 -0.54 11.75
C ALA A 222 13.22 -0.07 12.71
N ILE A 223 13.46 1.24 12.80
CA ILE A 223 14.46 1.82 13.71
C ILE A 223 14.14 1.48 15.17
N LYS A 224 12.87 1.58 15.57
CA LYS A 224 12.43 1.22 16.93
C LYS A 224 12.74 -0.24 17.27
N LEU A 225 12.41 -1.15 16.36
CA LEU A 225 12.66 -2.59 16.53
C LEU A 225 14.17 -2.88 16.59
N ILE A 226 14.94 -2.37 15.64
CA ILE A 226 16.39 -2.60 15.57
C ILE A 226 17.11 -2.07 16.81
N ALA A 227 16.83 -0.82 17.21
CA ALA A 227 17.52 -0.19 18.33
C ALA A 227 16.99 -0.62 19.71
N GLY A 228 15.78 -1.18 19.77
CA GLY A 228 15.11 -1.54 21.02
C GLY A 228 14.56 -0.32 21.77
N ILE A 229 13.90 0.58 21.04
CA ILE A 229 13.46 1.88 21.58
C ILE A 229 11.98 2.13 21.35
N GLY A 230 11.40 2.99 22.17
CA GLY A 230 10.00 3.40 22.05
C GLY A 230 9.01 2.24 22.17
N ARG A 231 7.90 2.36 21.45
CA ARG A 231 6.81 1.37 21.43
C ARG A 231 6.44 1.04 19.98
N PRO A 232 6.86 -0.12 19.44
CA PRO A 232 6.48 -0.57 18.11
C PRO A 232 4.95 -0.71 17.95
N LEU A 233 4.48 -0.73 16.71
CA LEU A 233 3.07 -0.99 16.36
C LEU A 233 2.67 -2.47 16.49
N LEU A 234 3.50 -3.30 17.14
CA LEU A 234 3.12 -4.68 17.43
C LEU A 234 1.83 -4.73 18.28
N GLY A 235 0.81 -5.42 17.77
CA GLY A 235 -0.53 -5.50 18.38
C GLY A 235 -1.42 -4.26 18.16
N ARG A 236 -1.05 -3.36 17.23
CA ARG A 236 -1.83 -2.15 16.89
C ARG A 236 -1.72 -1.83 15.41
N VAL A 237 -2.82 -1.39 14.79
CA VAL A 237 -2.82 -0.87 13.42
C VAL A 237 -2.97 0.64 13.50
N LEU A 238 -2.00 1.37 12.96
CA LEU A 238 -2.14 2.80 12.70
C LEU A 238 -2.94 2.97 11.41
N VAL A 239 -4.07 3.67 11.50
CA VAL A 239 -4.94 4.03 10.37
C VAL A 239 -4.79 5.53 10.11
N ILE A 240 -4.56 5.89 8.85
CA ILE A 240 -4.33 7.26 8.41
C ILE A 240 -5.38 7.61 7.36
N ASP A 241 -6.11 8.69 7.60
CA ASP A 241 -7.00 9.37 6.66
C ASP A 241 -6.33 10.70 6.29
N SER A 242 -5.73 10.76 5.09
CA SER A 242 -4.93 11.92 4.69
C SER A 242 -5.78 13.12 4.23
N LEU A 243 -7.01 12.89 3.78
CA LEU A 243 -7.93 13.98 3.43
C LEU A 243 -8.45 14.67 4.69
N GLY A 244 -8.82 13.88 5.71
CA GLY A 244 -9.26 14.38 7.00
C GLY A 244 -8.12 14.79 7.94
N GLY A 245 -6.86 14.50 7.59
CA GLY A 245 -5.70 14.74 8.44
C GLY A 245 -5.72 13.96 9.75
N ARG A 246 -6.40 12.81 9.79
CA ARG A 246 -6.63 12.02 11.01
C ARG A 246 -5.70 10.81 11.06
N GLN A 247 -5.17 10.55 12.25
CA GLN A 247 -4.45 9.33 12.57
C GLN A 247 -5.08 8.68 13.81
N SER A 248 -5.37 7.39 13.74
CA SER A 248 -5.98 6.63 14.83
C SER A 248 -5.36 5.26 14.94
N GLU A 249 -5.24 4.75 16.16
CA GLU A 249 -4.75 3.38 16.40
C GLU A 249 -5.90 2.45 16.74
N VAL A 250 -5.93 1.29 16.09
CA VAL A 250 -6.87 0.21 16.40
C VAL A 250 -6.09 -0.95 17.01
N ALA A 251 -6.59 -1.55 18.09
CA ALA A 251 -5.95 -2.71 18.69
C ALA A 251 -6.05 -3.92 17.75
N LEU A 252 -4.92 -4.58 17.51
CA LEU A 252 -4.83 -5.83 16.76
C LEU A 252 -4.56 -6.97 17.74
N ARG A 253 -5.39 -8.01 17.69
CA ARG A 253 -5.28 -9.17 18.56
C ARG A 253 -5.22 -10.42 17.71
N GLY A 254 -4.34 -11.34 18.08
CA GLY A 254 -4.29 -12.66 17.44
C GLY A 254 -5.64 -13.38 17.55
N ALA A 255 -6.04 -14.09 16.51
CA ALA A 255 -7.32 -14.81 16.49
C ALA A 255 -7.48 -15.80 17.66
N ALA A 256 -6.38 -16.39 18.14
CA ALA A 256 -6.36 -17.26 19.32
C ALA A 256 -6.68 -16.52 20.64
N ALA A 257 -6.52 -15.20 20.67
CA ALA A 257 -6.75 -14.34 21.84
C ALA A 257 -8.05 -13.52 21.76
N ALA A 258 -8.78 -13.58 20.64
CA ALA A 258 -9.99 -12.80 20.42
C ALA A 258 -11.25 -13.57 20.84
N ALA A 259 -11.86 -13.17 21.97
CA ALA A 259 -13.29 -13.42 22.16
C ALA A 259 -14.04 -12.62 21.09
N ARG A 260 -14.87 -13.29 20.29
CA ARG A 260 -15.58 -12.68 19.15
C ARG A 260 -16.40 -11.47 19.65
N PRO A 261 -16.03 -10.22 19.31
CA PRO A 261 -16.88 -9.10 19.67
C PRO A 261 -18.20 -9.22 18.90
N ALA A 262 -19.30 -8.82 19.54
CA ALA A 262 -20.57 -8.65 18.86
C ALA A 262 -20.38 -7.67 17.69
N PRO A 263 -21.04 -7.88 16.53
CA PRO A 263 -20.98 -6.95 15.42
C PRO A 263 -21.32 -5.54 15.93
N VAL A 264 -20.40 -4.60 15.80
CA VAL A 264 -20.70 -3.20 16.01
C VAL A 264 -21.38 -2.75 14.73
N GLU A 265 -22.66 -2.38 14.81
CA GLU A 265 -23.33 -1.62 13.75
C GLU A 265 -22.59 -0.29 13.60
N THR A 266 -21.69 -0.23 12.61
CA THR A 266 -21.14 1.05 12.17
C THR A 266 -22.23 1.79 11.42
N ASP A 267 -22.46 3.05 11.76
CA ASP A 267 -23.26 4.00 11.01
C ASP A 267 -22.70 4.12 9.59
N ALA A 268 -23.16 3.24 8.70
CA ALA A 268 -22.74 3.20 7.33
C ALA A 268 -23.38 4.40 6.63
N ALA A 269 -22.59 5.44 6.40
CA ALA A 269 -22.84 6.36 5.30
C ALA A 269 -23.30 5.53 4.10
N ARG A 270 -24.49 5.83 3.55
CA ARG A 270 -25.17 5.04 2.51
C ARG A 270 -24.17 4.64 1.42
N ARG A 271 -23.68 3.40 1.48
CA ARG A 271 -22.77 2.87 0.46
C ARG A 271 -23.51 2.81 -0.87
N PRO A 272 -22.86 3.16 -2.00
CA PRO A 272 -23.46 2.99 -3.30
C PRO A 272 -23.90 1.56 -3.54
N ARG A 273 -25.10 1.38 -4.11
CA ARG A 273 -25.53 0.06 -4.59
C ARG A 273 -24.81 -0.24 -5.90
N TRP A 274 -24.25 -1.44 -6.00
CA TRP A 274 -23.70 -1.97 -7.25
C TRP A 274 -24.79 -2.74 -7.99
N MET A 275 -25.06 -2.32 -9.23
CA MET A 275 -26.06 -2.89 -10.12
C MET A 275 -25.38 -3.91 -11.05
N PRO A 276 -25.79 -5.19 -10.98
CA PRO A 276 -25.40 -6.21 -11.95
C PRO A 276 -25.74 -5.83 -13.41
N LEU A 277 -25.04 -6.41 -14.39
CA LEU A 277 -25.24 -6.07 -15.81
C LEU A 277 -26.63 -6.43 -16.35
N ASP A 278 -27.22 -7.52 -15.89
CA ASP A 278 -28.57 -7.96 -16.27
C ASP A 278 -29.66 -6.99 -15.80
N GLU A 279 -29.47 -6.35 -14.64
CA GLU A 279 -30.35 -5.27 -14.17
C GLU A 279 -30.14 -3.95 -14.95
N ALA A 280 -28.95 -3.73 -15.51
CA ALA A 280 -28.59 -2.48 -16.18
C ALA A 280 -29.43 -2.22 -17.44
N ASP A 281 -29.76 -3.25 -18.23
CA ASP A 281 -30.58 -3.08 -19.44
C ASP A 281 -32.00 -2.62 -19.12
N ALA A 282 -32.61 -3.19 -18.08
CA ALA A 282 -33.92 -2.78 -17.62
C ALA A 282 -33.91 -1.32 -17.12
N ALA A 283 -32.84 -0.93 -16.42
CA ALA A 283 -32.67 0.45 -15.96
C ALA A 283 -32.47 1.43 -17.13
N LEU A 284 -31.69 1.06 -18.15
CA LEU A 284 -31.50 1.84 -19.37
C LEU A 284 -32.79 1.97 -20.18
N ALA A 285 -33.55 0.88 -20.32
CA ALA A 285 -34.85 0.88 -20.97
C ALA A 285 -35.89 1.73 -20.21
N ALA A 286 -35.77 1.80 -18.88
CA ALA A 286 -36.54 2.69 -18.02
C ALA A 286 -36.06 4.17 -18.07
N GLY A 287 -34.99 4.46 -18.81
CA GLY A 287 -34.49 5.82 -19.01
C GLY A 287 -33.55 6.33 -17.92
N ILE A 288 -32.87 5.44 -17.17
CA ILE A 288 -31.82 5.87 -16.25
C ILE A 288 -30.72 6.60 -17.01
N ARG A 289 -30.21 7.69 -16.45
CA ARG A 289 -29.10 8.42 -17.08
C ARG A 289 -27.79 7.70 -16.76
N VAL A 290 -26.91 7.63 -17.75
CA VAL A 290 -25.58 7.03 -17.57
C VAL A 290 -24.54 8.14 -17.48
N LEU A 291 -23.73 8.10 -16.43
CA LEU A 291 -22.59 8.99 -16.26
C LEU A 291 -21.30 8.18 -16.36
N ASP A 292 -20.48 8.49 -17.36
CA ASP A 292 -19.17 7.89 -17.53
C ASP A 292 -18.11 8.78 -16.86
N VAL A 293 -17.52 8.28 -15.78
CA VAL A 293 -16.54 9.01 -14.95
C VAL A 293 -15.09 8.70 -15.31
N ARG A 294 -14.86 8.07 -16.46
CA ARG A 294 -13.51 7.86 -17.01
C ARG A 294 -12.92 9.16 -17.55
N GLU A 295 -11.61 9.16 -17.75
CA GLU A 295 -10.89 10.30 -18.31
C GLU A 295 -11.26 10.53 -19.79
N PRO A 296 -11.15 11.76 -20.32
CA PRO A 296 -11.54 12.07 -21.71
C PRO A 296 -10.87 11.20 -22.78
N HIS A 297 -9.64 10.76 -22.53
CA HIS A 297 -8.92 9.86 -23.44
C HIS A 297 -9.47 8.43 -23.44
N GLU A 298 -10.08 7.98 -22.33
CA GLU A 298 -10.71 6.67 -22.24
C GLU A 298 -12.10 6.67 -22.88
N THR A 299 -12.89 7.73 -22.68
CA THR A 299 -14.24 7.86 -23.26
C THR A 299 -14.21 8.07 -24.76
N ALA A 300 -13.13 8.64 -25.30
CA ALA A 300 -12.88 8.74 -26.74
C ALA A 300 -12.78 7.37 -27.44
N ALA A 301 -12.45 6.30 -26.71
CA ALA A 301 -12.38 4.94 -27.25
C ALA A 301 -13.75 4.24 -27.36
N GLY A 302 -14.80 4.81 -26.77
CA GLY A 302 -16.14 4.25 -26.75
C GLY A 302 -16.81 4.41 -25.38
N MET A 303 -18.15 4.51 -25.39
CA MET A 303 -18.99 4.64 -24.19
C MET A 303 -20.29 3.87 -24.40
N ILE A 304 -21.02 3.61 -23.30
CA ILE A 304 -22.41 3.14 -23.40
C ILE A 304 -23.24 4.20 -24.14
N PRO A 305 -24.03 3.85 -25.18
CA PRO A 305 -24.83 4.81 -25.92
C PRO A 305 -25.72 5.67 -25.00
N GLY A 306 -25.71 6.98 -25.21
CA GLY A 306 -26.47 7.94 -24.38
C GLY A 306 -25.79 8.35 -23.07
N SER A 307 -24.56 7.89 -22.80
CA SER A 307 -23.80 8.34 -21.64
C SER A 307 -23.37 9.80 -21.73
N VAL A 308 -23.36 10.47 -20.58
CA VAL A 308 -22.71 11.77 -20.39
C VAL A 308 -21.32 11.52 -19.82
N ALA A 309 -20.29 12.07 -20.47
CA ALA A 309 -18.93 12.03 -19.96
C ALA A 309 -18.73 13.14 -18.92
N LEU A 310 -18.42 12.77 -17.68
CA LEU A 310 -18.07 13.70 -16.61
C LEU A 310 -16.98 13.06 -15.75
N PRO A 311 -15.70 13.39 -15.99
CA PRO A 311 -14.57 12.79 -15.28
C PRO A 311 -14.76 12.81 -13.75
N LEU A 312 -14.26 11.77 -13.07
CA LEU A 312 -14.41 11.65 -11.61
C LEU A 312 -13.99 12.93 -10.87
N ALA A 313 -12.91 13.59 -11.29
CA ALA A 313 -12.44 14.82 -10.66
C ALA A 313 -13.51 15.92 -10.67
N ASP A 314 -14.22 16.09 -11.79
CA ASP A 314 -15.28 17.09 -11.94
C ASP A 314 -16.51 16.73 -11.08
N VAL A 315 -16.87 15.45 -11.01
CA VAL A 315 -17.93 14.96 -10.12
C VAL A 315 -17.60 15.21 -8.64
N LEU A 316 -16.34 15.02 -8.23
CA LEU A 316 -15.93 15.25 -6.85
C LEU A 316 -15.90 16.73 -6.48
N VAL A 317 -15.68 17.62 -7.46
CA VAL A 317 -15.74 19.07 -7.29
C VAL A 317 -17.19 19.56 -7.22
N ASP A 318 -18.04 19.07 -8.11
CA ASP A 318 -19.47 19.41 -8.14
C ASP A 318 -20.32 18.15 -8.45
N PRO A 319 -20.77 17.43 -7.41
CA PRO A 319 -21.64 16.27 -7.59
C PRO A 319 -22.98 16.61 -8.26
N THR A 320 -23.43 17.87 -8.17
CA THR A 320 -24.71 18.32 -8.74
C THR A 320 -24.65 18.49 -10.26
N ALA A 321 -23.44 18.58 -10.83
CA ALA A 321 -23.22 18.55 -12.28
C ALA A 321 -23.70 17.24 -12.92
N ALA A 322 -23.87 16.17 -12.14
CA ALA A 322 -24.52 14.94 -12.57
C ALA A 322 -25.99 15.16 -13.00
N GLY A 323 -26.62 16.28 -12.62
CA GLY A 323 -28.01 16.63 -12.92
C GLY A 323 -29.04 15.87 -12.07
N PRO A 324 -30.33 16.19 -12.20
CA PRO A 324 -31.39 15.65 -11.34
C PRO A 324 -31.81 14.21 -11.71
N GLY A 325 -32.28 13.46 -10.70
CA GLY A 325 -32.80 12.10 -10.86
C GLY A 325 -31.73 11.00 -10.79
N PRO A 326 -32.14 9.72 -10.82
CA PRO A 326 -31.25 8.58 -10.61
C PRO A 326 -30.22 8.43 -11.74
N VAL A 327 -28.98 8.11 -11.36
CA VAL A 327 -27.83 7.98 -12.26
C VAL A 327 -27.16 6.61 -12.11
N LEU A 328 -26.91 5.96 -13.24
CA LEU A 328 -26.01 4.81 -13.36
C LEU A 328 -24.60 5.32 -13.65
N VAL A 329 -23.68 5.14 -12.71
CA VAL A 329 -22.30 5.59 -12.80
C VAL A 329 -21.42 4.47 -13.34
N VAL A 330 -20.60 4.78 -14.35
CA VAL A 330 -19.75 3.82 -15.05
C VAL A 330 -18.30 4.31 -15.03
N CYS A 331 -17.37 3.39 -14.80
CA CYS A 331 -15.96 3.62 -15.09
C CYS A 331 -15.35 2.37 -15.74
N ALA A 332 -14.01 2.23 -15.74
CA ALA A 332 -13.36 1.05 -16.31
C ALA A 332 -13.81 -0.27 -15.66
N VAL A 333 -13.81 -0.35 -14.32
CA VAL A 333 -14.04 -1.59 -13.54
C VAL A 333 -14.93 -1.42 -12.31
N GLY A 334 -15.42 -0.20 -12.02
CA GLY A 334 -16.33 0.10 -10.90
C GLY A 334 -15.72 0.97 -9.79
N ALA A 335 -14.41 0.91 -9.52
CA ALA A 335 -13.80 1.61 -8.39
C ALA A 335 -13.98 3.15 -8.41
N ARG A 336 -13.77 3.79 -9.57
CA ARG A 336 -14.02 5.23 -9.73
C ARG A 336 -15.52 5.58 -9.68
N ALA A 337 -16.38 4.70 -10.19
CA ALA A 337 -17.81 4.92 -10.22
C ALA A 337 -18.42 4.85 -8.81
N ASP A 338 -17.90 3.96 -7.95
CA ASP A 338 -18.26 3.89 -6.53
C ASP A 338 -17.96 5.21 -5.80
N ARG A 339 -16.77 5.77 -6.01
CA ARG A 339 -16.40 7.07 -5.43
C ARG A 339 -17.30 8.21 -5.90
N ALA A 340 -17.60 8.27 -7.20
CA ALA A 340 -18.54 9.25 -7.76
C ALA A 340 -19.94 9.08 -7.18
N ALA A 341 -20.46 7.84 -7.10
CA ALA A 341 -21.77 7.55 -6.55
C ALA A 341 -21.86 7.88 -5.06
N ALA A 342 -20.82 7.62 -4.28
CA ALA A 342 -20.76 7.99 -2.86
C ALA A 342 -20.82 9.51 -2.67
N ALA A 343 -20.10 10.27 -3.48
CA ALA A 343 -20.14 11.73 -3.47
C ALA A 343 -21.54 12.27 -3.85
N MET A 344 -22.18 11.69 -4.87
CA MET A 344 -23.55 12.01 -5.27
C MET A 344 -24.57 11.72 -4.17
N LEU A 345 -24.50 10.53 -3.54
CA LEU A 345 -25.40 10.13 -2.45
C LEU A 345 -25.28 11.06 -1.25
N ALA A 346 -24.06 11.52 -0.92
CA ALA A 346 -23.84 12.50 0.13
C ALA A 346 -24.52 13.85 -0.15
N HIS A 347 -24.84 14.14 -1.41
CA HIS A 347 -25.55 15.34 -1.87
C HIS A 347 -27.01 15.06 -2.24
N GLY A 348 -27.56 13.91 -1.83
CA GLY A 348 -28.96 13.55 -2.05
C GLY A 348 -29.30 13.12 -3.48
N ILE A 349 -28.30 12.85 -4.31
CA ILE A 349 -28.47 12.36 -5.68
C ILE A 349 -28.45 10.83 -5.65
N GLU A 350 -29.50 10.20 -6.16
CA GLU A 350 -29.57 8.74 -6.26
C GLU A 350 -28.57 8.24 -7.30
N ALA A 351 -27.55 7.51 -6.84
CA ALA A 351 -26.51 6.98 -7.71
C ALA A 351 -26.28 5.49 -7.46
N VAL A 352 -26.15 4.74 -8.55
CA VAL A 352 -25.86 3.29 -8.56
C VAL A 352 -24.66 3.02 -9.45
N VAL A 353 -23.84 2.03 -9.09
CA VAL A 353 -22.59 1.71 -9.79
C VAL A 353 -22.84 0.55 -10.75
N LEU A 354 -22.43 0.65 -12.02
CA LEU A 354 -22.43 -0.50 -12.91
C LEU A 354 -21.35 -1.50 -12.49
N ALA A 355 -21.76 -2.69 -12.05
CA ALA A 355 -20.83 -3.75 -11.65
C ALA A 355 -19.95 -4.17 -12.84
N GLY A 356 -18.64 -4.28 -12.62
CA GLY A 356 -17.67 -4.63 -13.67
C GLY A 356 -17.34 -3.51 -14.67
N GLY A 357 -18.03 -2.35 -14.59
CA GLY A 357 -17.77 -1.18 -15.43
C GLY A 357 -17.97 -1.42 -16.93
N ILE A 358 -17.39 -0.53 -17.74
CA ILE A 358 -17.47 -0.60 -19.21
C ILE A 358 -16.82 -1.87 -19.78
N ARG A 359 -15.81 -2.44 -19.10
CA ARG A 359 -15.14 -3.66 -19.58
C ARG A 359 -16.09 -4.85 -19.58
N ALA A 360 -16.89 -4.99 -18.52
CA ALA A 360 -17.89 -6.04 -18.47
C ALA A 360 -19.02 -5.80 -19.48
N TRP A 361 -19.38 -4.53 -19.71
CA TRP A 361 -20.35 -4.15 -20.75
C TRP A 361 -19.89 -4.54 -22.15
N ASP A 362 -18.65 -4.19 -22.52
CA ASP A 362 -18.07 -4.48 -23.83
C ASP A 362 -17.85 -5.98 -24.05
N ALA A 363 -17.41 -6.70 -23.00
CA ALA A 363 -17.25 -8.15 -23.05
C ALA A 363 -18.58 -8.87 -23.33
N ARG A 364 -19.69 -8.38 -22.74
CA ARG A 364 -21.03 -8.88 -23.00
C ARG A 364 -21.49 -8.56 -24.42
N ALA A 365 -21.32 -7.32 -24.89
CA ALA A 365 -21.69 -6.94 -26.25
C ALA A 365 -20.93 -7.78 -27.31
N SER A 366 -19.69 -8.16 -27.01
CA SER A 366 -18.88 -9.05 -27.86
C SER A 366 -19.37 -10.50 -27.85
N ALA A 367 -19.91 -10.97 -26.71
CA ALA A 367 -20.50 -12.31 -26.58
C ALA A 367 -21.88 -12.41 -27.25
N ASP A 368 -22.72 -11.37 -27.11
CA ASP A 368 -24.05 -11.30 -27.73
C ASP A 368 -23.97 -11.06 -29.24
N GLY A 369 -22.89 -10.43 -29.72
CA GLY A 369 -22.60 -10.25 -31.14
C GLY A 369 -22.06 -11.49 -31.88
N ALA A 370 -21.81 -12.60 -31.17
CA ALA A 370 -21.26 -13.83 -31.76
C ALA A 370 -22.33 -14.77 -32.38
N SER A 371 -23.60 -14.37 -32.43
CA SER A 371 -24.64 -15.08 -33.19
C SER A 371 -24.97 -14.35 -34.50
N VAL A 372 -24.12 -14.49 -35.50
CA VAL A 372 -24.55 -14.35 -36.91
C VAL A 372 -24.75 -15.76 -37.46
N PRO A 373 -26.00 -16.23 -37.67
CA PRO A 373 -26.24 -17.48 -38.36
C PRO A 373 -26.11 -17.31 -39.89
N ALA A 374 -25.37 -18.28 -40.47
CA ALA A 374 -25.15 -18.63 -41.88
C ALA A 374 -24.29 -17.69 -42.74
#